data_AF-A0A940S8H9-F1
#
_entry.id   AF-A0A940S8H9-F1
#
_cell.length_a   1.000
_cell.length_b   1.000
_cell.length_c   1.000
_cell.angle_alpha   90.00
_cell.angle_beta   90.00
_cell.angle_gamma   90.00
#
_symmetry.space_group_name_H-M   'P 1'
#
loop_
_entity.id
_entity.type
_entity.pdbx_description
1 polymer ?
#
loop_
_entity_poly.entity_id
_entity_poly.type
_entity_poly.pdbx_seq_one_letter_code
_entity_poly.pdbx_strand_id
1 'polypeptide(L)'
;MAEAESGTGRLSEPPAILAAIEAALTDPEHGAPDAALEDALDAAIAAQAEEGEGRPFAPHRAPRKGGSSFTEGAPHNADHRADPTEAALSTFSASKAVEADVAPHSLRGTAPGLLPLSGKHVLVTSGPTHEPLDPVRYIANRSSGKQGHAIAAALAALGARVTLVSGPVTLADPAGVAVRPVETAREMLAACEAALPADAAVFAAAVADWRPAEVAGQKMKKPADDAAPPMALVPNPDILATLSRHPMRPGLVIGFAAETERVVEHARAKLARKGCDWIVANDVSGDVMGGAENSVHLVTSYSVEDWPRLPKAEVAARLADRIAETLHA
;
A
#
# COMPACT_ATOMS: atom_id res chain seq x y z
N MET A 1 19.03 -32.66 34.55
CA MET A 1 18.79 -31.37 35.25
C MET A 1 19.80 -30.37 34.71
N ALA A 2 19.37 -29.11 34.52
CA ALA A 2 19.98 -27.99 33.79
C ALA A 2 19.87 -28.13 32.26
N GLU A 3 18.72 -27.78 31.67
CA GLU A 3 18.25 -26.44 31.24
C GLU A 3 18.86 -26.03 29.89
N ALA A 4 18.01 -26.03 28.86
CA ALA A 4 18.31 -25.59 27.52
C ALA A 4 18.01 -24.09 27.42
N GLU A 5 19.04 -23.27 27.21
CA GLU A 5 18.88 -21.85 26.95
C GLU A 5 18.36 -21.63 25.53
N SER A 6 17.20 -21.00 25.43
CA SER A 6 16.67 -20.43 24.21
C SER A 6 17.53 -19.24 23.80
N GLY A 7 18.16 -19.30 22.62
CA GLY A 7 18.86 -18.16 22.03
C GLY A 7 17.89 -17.00 21.79
N THR A 8 17.91 -16.01 22.68
CA THR A 8 17.31 -14.71 22.44
C THR A 8 18.28 -13.94 21.54
N GLY A 9 17.85 -13.54 20.34
CA GLY A 9 18.59 -12.60 19.50
C GLY A 9 18.68 -11.23 20.17
N ARG A 10 19.55 -11.10 21.17
CA ARG A 10 19.99 -9.82 21.72
C ARG A 10 21.28 -9.44 21.00
N LEU A 11 21.32 -8.22 20.49
CA LEU A 11 22.56 -7.55 20.08
C LEU A 11 23.59 -7.72 21.21
N SER A 12 24.83 -8.06 20.86
CA SER A 12 25.86 -8.46 21.83
C SER A 12 26.22 -7.35 22.82
N GLU A 13 26.17 -6.07 22.41
CA GLU A 13 26.51 -4.92 23.27
C GLU A 13 25.56 -3.72 23.06
N PRO A 14 24.28 -3.79 23.49
CA PRO A 14 23.30 -2.72 23.26
C PRO A 14 23.69 -1.34 23.83
N PRO A 15 24.35 -1.23 25.01
CA PRO A 15 24.79 0.06 25.54
C PRO A 15 25.89 0.73 24.70
N ALA A 16 26.79 -0.05 24.08
CA ALA A 16 27.87 0.49 23.26
C ALA A 16 27.35 1.09 21.96
N ILE A 17 26.35 0.45 21.36
CA ILE A 17 25.66 0.93 20.15
C ILE A 17 24.90 2.22 20.45
N LEU A 18 24.19 2.27 21.58
CA LEU A 18 23.46 3.47 21.99
C LEU A 18 24.40 4.65 22.27
N ALA A 19 25.53 4.39 22.94
CA ALA A 19 26.55 5.42 23.20
C ALA A 19 27.20 5.96 21.91
N ALA A 20 27.41 5.11 20.91
CA ALA A 20 27.94 5.53 19.61
C ALA A 20 26.95 6.42 18.84
N ILE A 21 25.65 6.09 18.89
CA ILE A 21 24.58 6.88 18.27
C ILE A 21 24.42 8.24 18.97
N GLU A 22 24.43 8.26 20.31
CA GLU A 22 24.34 9.51 21.09
C GLU A 22 25.54 10.45 20.84
N ALA A 23 26.75 9.88 20.69
CA ALA A 23 27.94 10.65 20.34
C ALA A 23 27.86 11.25 18.92
N ALA A 24 27.34 10.49 17.94
CA ALA A 24 27.15 10.98 16.58
C ALA A 24 26.07 12.08 16.47
N LEU A 25 25.04 12.03 17.31
CA LEU A 25 23.95 13.01 17.32
C LEU A 25 24.29 14.32 18.07
N THR A 26 25.40 14.36 18.81
CA THR A 26 25.79 15.51 19.65
C THR A 26 27.03 16.26 19.14
N ASP A 27 27.62 15.83 18.02
CA ASP A 27 28.73 16.54 17.37
C ASP A 27 28.24 17.83 16.68
N PRO A 28 28.64 19.02 17.16
CA PRO A 28 28.19 20.29 16.61
C PRO A 28 28.80 20.65 15.25
N GLU A 29 29.76 19.89 14.72
CA GLU A 29 30.29 20.10 13.36
C GLU A 29 29.47 19.40 12.25
N HIS A 30 28.50 18.53 12.60
CA HIS A 30 27.63 17.83 11.65
C HIS A 30 26.18 18.35 11.70
N GLY A 31 25.90 19.38 10.90
CA GLY A 31 24.55 19.88 10.68
C GLY A 31 23.71 18.94 9.81
N ALA A 32 22.60 18.43 10.36
CA ALA A 32 21.66 17.46 9.78
C ALA A 32 22.27 16.06 9.51
N PRO A 33 21.54 14.95 9.71
CA PRO A 33 22.10 13.62 9.50
C PRO A 33 22.40 13.43 8.01
N ASP A 34 23.68 13.49 7.68
CA ASP A 34 24.25 13.30 6.35
C ASP A 34 24.36 11.79 6.03
N ALA A 35 24.43 11.45 4.75
CA ALA A 35 24.49 10.10 4.18
C ALA A 35 25.55 9.19 4.84
N ALA A 36 26.56 9.78 5.49
CA ALA A 36 27.60 9.08 6.23
C ALA A 36 27.07 8.25 7.42
N LEU A 37 25.97 8.64 8.08
CA LEU A 37 25.40 7.88 9.19
C LEU A 37 24.60 6.66 8.69
N GLU A 38 23.93 6.80 7.54
CA GLU A 38 23.21 5.71 6.89
C GLU A 38 24.20 4.70 6.29
N ASP A 39 25.27 5.16 5.63
CA ASP A 39 26.35 4.31 5.13
C ASP A 39 27.08 3.55 6.26
N ALA A 40 27.28 4.18 7.42
CA ALA A 40 27.87 3.53 8.60
C ALA A 40 26.94 2.46 9.20
N LEU A 41 25.62 2.69 9.18
CA LEU A 41 24.62 1.73 9.66
C LEU A 41 24.50 0.53 8.72
N ASP A 42 24.49 0.76 7.40
CA ASP A 42 24.45 -0.29 6.39
C ASP A 42 25.73 -1.14 6.38
N ALA A 43 26.89 -0.52 6.58
CA ALA A 43 28.16 -1.24 6.73
C ALA A 43 28.20 -2.12 7.99
N ALA A 44 27.64 -1.66 9.11
CA ALA A 44 27.56 -2.42 10.36
C ALA A 44 26.58 -3.61 10.25
N ILE A 45 25.47 -3.45 9.51
CA ILE A 45 24.50 -4.51 9.24
C ILE A 45 25.11 -5.57 8.31
N ALA A 46 25.84 -5.16 7.27
CA ALA A 46 26.48 -6.07 6.33
C ALA A 46 27.57 -6.93 7.00
N ALA A 47 28.37 -6.35 7.91
CA ALA A 47 29.42 -7.06 8.64
C ALA A 47 28.88 -8.17 9.57
N GLN A 48 27.63 -8.07 10.02
CA GLN A 48 26.98 -9.07 10.88
C GLN A 48 26.32 -10.21 10.08
N ALA A 49 26.07 -10.02 8.78
CA ALA A 49 25.41 -11.02 7.93
C ALA A 49 26.35 -12.16 7.49
N GLU A 50 27.66 -11.93 7.44
CA GLU A 50 28.63 -12.95 7.01
C GLU A 50 28.99 -14.00 8.09
N GLU A 51 28.62 -13.79 9.35
CA GLU A 51 28.91 -14.75 10.45
C GLU A 51 27.79 -15.79 10.70
N GLY A 52 26.71 -15.76 9.91
CA GLY A 52 25.46 -16.44 10.23
C GLY A 52 24.98 -17.57 9.30
N GLU A 53 25.82 -18.27 8.55
CA GLU A 53 25.35 -19.42 7.73
C GLU A 53 25.52 -20.77 8.44
N GLY A 54 24.40 -21.40 8.86
CA GLY A 54 24.44 -22.77 9.38
C GLY A 54 23.11 -23.43 9.76
N ARG A 55 22.48 -24.10 8.78
CA ARG A 55 21.61 -25.32 8.84
C ARG A 55 20.07 -25.17 8.82
N PRO A 56 19.35 -26.10 8.16
CA PRO A 56 17.93 -25.96 7.81
C PRO A 56 16.98 -26.48 8.91
N PHE A 57 15.85 -25.78 9.08
CA PHE A 57 14.76 -26.13 10.00
C PHE A 57 13.87 -27.26 9.44
N ALA A 58 13.56 -28.26 10.27
CA ALA A 58 12.55 -29.29 10.02
C ALA A 58 11.19 -28.91 10.66
N PRO A 59 10.03 -29.30 10.09
CA PRO A 59 8.72 -28.82 10.53
C PRO A 59 8.20 -29.58 11.75
N HIS A 60 7.75 -28.85 12.77
CA HIS A 60 7.14 -29.44 13.97
C HIS A 60 5.61 -29.53 13.85
N ARG A 61 5.11 -30.72 14.22
CA ARG A 61 3.72 -31.19 14.16
C ARG A 61 2.87 -30.63 15.31
N ALA A 62 1.62 -30.22 15.01
CA ALA A 62 0.65 -29.71 15.98
C ALA A 62 0.01 -30.83 16.85
N PRO A 63 -0.41 -30.54 18.10
CA PRO A 63 -1.31 -31.41 18.85
C PRO A 63 -2.77 -30.95 18.76
N ARG A 64 -3.68 -31.92 18.79
CA ARG A 64 -5.14 -31.78 18.78
C ARG A 64 -5.74 -32.01 20.17
N LYS A 65 -6.85 -31.27 20.40
CA LYS A 65 -8.06 -31.55 21.20
C LYS A 65 -8.02 -31.49 22.74
N GLY A 66 -8.93 -30.66 23.26
CA GLY A 66 -9.68 -30.86 24.50
C GLY A 66 -11.01 -30.11 24.37
N GLY A 67 -12.14 -30.81 24.46
CA GLY A 67 -13.49 -30.24 24.35
C GLY A 67 -14.10 -29.92 25.71
N SER A 68 -15.10 -29.05 25.72
CA SER A 68 -16.14 -29.02 26.74
C SER A 68 -17.39 -28.34 26.19
N SER A 69 -18.49 -29.07 26.25
CA SER A 69 -19.88 -28.67 26.06
C SER A 69 -20.33 -27.62 27.09
N PHE A 70 -21.27 -26.74 26.73
CA PHE A 70 -22.44 -26.38 27.55
C PHE A 70 -23.49 -25.66 26.68
N THR A 71 -24.73 -25.70 27.17
CA THR A 71 -26.01 -25.77 26.46
C THR A 71 -26.69 -24.45 26.08
N GLU A 72 -27.43 -24.54 24.97
CA GLU A 72 -28.72 -23.91 24.58
C GLU A 72 -29.40 -22.89 25.51
N GLY A 73 -29.77 -21.74 24.93
CA GLY A 73 -30.74 -20.79 25.47
C GLY A 73 -30.98 -19.61 24.52
N ALA A 74 -32.14 -19.58 23.85
CA ALA A 74 -32.67 -18.47 23.07
C ALA A 74 -34.20 -18.42 23.28
N PRO A 75 -34.93 -17.34 22.89
CA PRO A 75 -34.56 -15.93 22.78
C PRO A 75 -35.52 -15.02 23.60
N HIS A 76 -35.15 -13.75 23.81
CA HIS A 76 -36.13 -12.71 24.16
C HIS A 76 -36.14 -11.62 23.10
N ASN A 77 -37.31 -11.50 22.46
CA ASN A 77 -37.71 -10.47 21.52
C ASN A 77 -38.42 -9.37 22.32
N ALA A 78 -38.09 -8.11 22.08
CA ALA A 78 -38.89 -6.97 22.55
C ALA A 78 -38.92 -5.90 21.46
N ASP A 79 -40.12 -5.72 20.92
CA ASP A 79 -40.55 -4.68 20.01
C ASP A 79 -40.37 -3.28 20.59
N HIS A 80 -39.90 -2.34 19.77
CA HIS A 80 -40.38 -0.95 19.80
C HIS A 80 -40.33 -0.32 18.39
N ARG A 81 -41.50 -0.29 17.74
CA ARG A 81 -41.98 0.81 16.88
C ARG A 81 -42.58 1.91 17.79
N ALA A 82 -42.77 3.18 17.46
CA ALA A 82 -42.33 4.13 16.44
C ALA A 82 -42.81 5.52 16.94
N ASP A 83 -42.14 6.63 16.60
CA ASP A 83 -42.74 7.72 15.79
C ASP A 83 -41.82 8.95 15.59
N PRO A 84 -42.07 9.75 14.52
CA PRO A 84 -41.12 10.68 13.91
C PRO A 84 -41.42 12.15 14.21
N THR A 85 -40.40 13.03 14.11
CA THR A 85 -40.61 14.46 13.89
C THR A 85 -39.47 15.11 13.10
N GLU A 86 -39.89 15.79 12.02
CA GLU A 86 -39.36 17.01 11.40
C GLU A 86 -37.98 17.04 10.72
N ALA A 87 -38.06 16.86 9.40
CA ALA A 87 -37.59 17.76 8.34
C ALA A 87 -36.77 19.01 8.72
N ALA A 88 -35.54 19.08 8.21
CA ALA A 88 -34.98 20.32 7.68
C ALA A 88 -34.06 20.02 6.49
N LEU A 89 -34.51 20.46 5.32
CA LEU A 89 -33.78 20.51 4.07
C LEU A 89 -32.55 21.41 4.20
N SER A 90 -31.38 20.90 3.82
CA SER A 90 -30.25 21.74 3.40
C SER A 90 -29.74 21.22 2.06
N THR A 91 -30.03 22.01 1.03
CA THR A 91 -29.70 21.78 -0.37
C THR A 91 -28.19 21.82 -0.59
N PHE A 92 -27.63 20.67 -0.96
CA PHE A 92 -26.30 20.56 -1.54
C PHE A 92 -26.26 21.28 -2.89
N SER A 93 -25.37 22.28 -3.02
CA SER A 93 -24.96 22.83 -4.31
C SER A 93 -23.89 21.92 -4.89
N ALA A 94 -24.28 21.06 -5.84
CA ALA A 94 -23.37 20.27 -6.64
C ALA A 94 -22.53 21.20 -7.52
N SER A 95 -21.29 21.45 -7.10
CA SER A 95 -20.29 22.05 -7.98
C SER A 95 -19.87 20.99 -9.00
N LYS A 96 -20.27 21.25 -10.23
CA LYS A 96 -20.03 20.51 -11.48
C LYS A 96 -18.57 20.05 -11.58
N ALA A 97 -18.33 18.74 -11.45
CA ALA A 97 -17.07 18.13 -11.83
C ALA A 97 -16.91 18.28 -13.35
N VAL A 98 -15.84 18.94 -13.77
CA VAL A 98 -15.41 18.96 -15.17
C VAL A 98 -14.65 17.65 -15.38
N GLU A 99 -15.34 16.63 -15.87
CA GLU A 99 -14.68 15.42 -16.38
C GLU A 99 -13.97 15.79 -17.69
N ALA A 100 -12.65 15.86 -17.64
CA ALA A 100 -11.84 15.77 -18.85
C ALA A 100 -11.86 14.30 -19.30
N ASP A 101 -12.67 14.00 -20.30
CA ASP A 101 -12.75 12.68 -20.94
C ASP A 101 -11.47 12.44 -21.75
N VAL A 102 -10.44 11.92 -21.08
CA VAL A 102 -9.20 11.49 -21.71
C VAL A 102 -9.30 9.98 -21.94
N ALA A 103 -9.83 9.61 -23.09
CA ALA A 103 -9.88 8.21 -23.51
C ALA A 103 -8.45 7.68 -23.78
N PRO A 104 -8.14 6.44 -23.41
CA PRO A 104 -6.85 5.80 -23.68
C PRO A 104 -6.50 5.77 -25.19
N HIS A 105 -5.21 5.90 -25.53
CA HIS A 105 -4.77 6.12 -26.90
C HIS A 105 -4.87 4.85 -27.76
N SER A 106 -4.83 3.67 -27.14
CA SER A 106 -4.90 2.37 -27.82
C SER A 106 -6.25 2.07 -28.48
N LEU A 107 -7.25 2.95 -28.35
CA LEU A 107 -8.49 2.87 -29.14
C LEU A 107 -8.27 3.23 -30.63
N ARG A 108 -7.13 3.83 -31.00
CA ARG A 108 -6.80 4.17 -32.39
C ARG A 108 -6.14 2.99 -33.11
N GLY A 109 -6.95 2.03 -33.57
CA GLY A 109 -6.49 1.00 -34.52
C GLY A 109 -6.92 -0.43 -34.25
N THR A 110 -7.80 -0.69 -33.29
CA THR A 110 -8.32 -2.04 -33.07
C THR A 110 -9.26 -2.48 -34.19
N ALA A 111 -9.17 -3.76 -34.58
CA ALA A 111 -10.12 -4.39 -35.48
C ALA A 111 -11.55 -4.23 -34.92
N PRO A 112 -12.58 -4.03 -35.77
CA PRO A 112 -13.94 -3.86 -35.31
C PRO A 112 -14.40 -5.11 -34.56
N GLY A 113 -14.59 -5.00 -33.24
CA GLY A 113 -15.32 -6.00 -32.44
C GLY A 113 -14.93 -6.14 -30.97
N LEU A 114 -13.68 -5.88 -30.56
CA LEU A 114 -13.24 -6.09 -29.17
C LEU A 114 -12.28 -4.98 -28.70
N LEU A 115 -12.47 -4.48 -27.48
CA LEU A 115 -11.58 -3.51 -26.85
C LEU A 115 -10.25 -4.18 -26.42
N PRO A 116 -9.14 -3.42 -26.33
CA PRO A 116 -7.79 -3.96 -26.08
C PRO A 116 -7.55 -4.77 -24.80
N LEU A 117 -8.45 -4.78 -23.84
CA LEU A 117 -8.33 -5.59 -22.62
C LEU A 117 -9.56 -6.49 -22.42
N SER A 118 -10.35 -6.71 -23.47
CA SER A 118 -11.54 -7.57 -23.41
C SER A 118 -11.17 -8.98 -22.94
N GLY A 119 -11.83 -9.44 -21.88
CA GLY A 119 -11.58 -10.76 -21.28
C GLY A 119 -10.43 -10.79 -20.28
N LYS A 120 -9.70 -9.69 -20.08
CA LYS A 120 -8.64 -9.58 -19.06
C LYS A 120 -9.22 -9.11 -17.72
N HIS A 121 -8.61 -9.58 -16.63
CA HIS A 121 -8.86 -9.12 -15.27
C HIS A 121 -7.66 -8.32 -14.75
N VAL A 122 -7.91 -7.11 -14.27
CA VAL A 122 -6.87 -6.26 -13.65
C VAL A 122 -7.27 -5.86 -12.24
N LEU A 123 -6.38 -6.13 -11.28
CA LEU A 123 -6.48 -5.67 -9.90
C LEU A 123 -5.81 -4.30 -9.77
N VAL A 124 -6.45 -3.34 -9.11
CA VAL A 124 -5.88 -2.01 -8.83
C VAL A 124 -6.05 -1.69 -7.35
N THR A 125 -5.01 -1.17 -6.69
CA THR A 125 -5.14 -0.57 -5.35
C THR A 125 -5.09 0.95 -5.44
N SER A 126 -5.83 1.62 -4.56
CA SER A 126 -5.91 3.09 -4.55
C SER A 126 -6.19 3.64 -3.15
N GLY A 127 -5.93 4.94 -2.97
CA GLY A 127 -6.16 5.64 -1.71
C GLY A 127 -5.08 5.38 -0.65
N PRO A 128 -5.18 6.05 0.52
CA PRO A 128 -4.36 5.76 1.69
C PRO A 128 -4.90 4.55 2.46
N THR A 129 -4.09 3.94 3.33
CA THR A 129 -4.63 3.11 4.43
C THR A 129 -4.69 3.94 5.72
N HIS A 130 -5.67 3.65 6.56
CA HIS A 130 -5.85 4.25 7.88
C HIS A 130 -5.59 3.18 8.93
N GLU A 131 -4.51 3.32 9.68
CA GLU A 131 -4.13 2.38 10.74
C GLU A 131 -4.65 2.90 12.09
N PRO A 132 -5.74 2.33 12.64
CA PRO A 132 -6.42 2.91 13.79
C PRO A 132 -5.57 2.84 15.06
N LEU A 133 -5.50 3.96 15.78
CA LEU A 133 -4.92 4.04 17.12
C LEU A 133 -5.99 3.75 18.19
N ASP A 134 -7.16 4.35 17.99
CA ASP A 134 -8.36 4.26 18.80
C ASP A 134 -9.59 4.53 17.87
N PRO A 135 -10.85 4.48 18.34
CA PRO A 135 -12.02 4.69 17.49
C PRO A 135 -12.14 6.09 16.86
N VAL A 136 -11.23 7.02 17.15
CA VAL A 136 -11.27 8.42 16.72
C VAL A 136 -10.01 8.83 15.94
N ARG A 137 -8.90 8.12 16.10
CA ARG A 137 -7.59 8.50 15.54
C ARG A 137 -6.96 7.34 14.76
N TYR A 138 -6.20 7.69 13.73
CA TYR A 138 -5.47 6.74 12.89
C TYR A 138 -4.17 7.36 12.35
N ILE A 139 -3.26 6.50 11.88
CA ILE A 139 -2.07 6.87 11.09
C ILE A 139 -2.42 6.70 9.61
N ALA A 140 -2.11 7.69 8.77
CA ALA A 140 -2.39 7.63 7.34
C ALA A 140 -1.40 8.47 6.52
N ASN A 141 -1.26 8.10 5.25
CA ASN A 141 -0.49 8.85 4.26
C ASN A 141 -1.40 9.86 3.55
N ARG A 142 -0.85 10.98 3.08
CA ARG A 142 -1.61 12.06 2.40
C ARG A 142 -1.96 11.73 0.95
N SER A 143 -2.52 10.54 0.69
CA SER A 143 -2.98 10.18 -0.65
C SER A 143 -4.42 10.61 -0.90
N SER A 144 -4.66 11.19 -2.07
CA SER A 144 -6.03 11.48 -2.54
C SER A 144 -6.69 10.31 -3.26
N GLY A 145 -5.94 9.25 -3.58
CA GLY A 145 -6.40 8.14 -4.42
C GLY A 145 -6.69 8.47 -5.89
N LYS A 146 -6.50 9.72 -6.32
CA LYS A 146 -6.86 10.16 -7.69
C LYS A 146 -6.15 9.35 -8.78
N GLN A 147 -4.86 9.02 -8.60
CA GLN A 147 -4.10 8.29 -9.61
C GLN A 147 -4.61 6.84 -9.78
N GLY A 148 -4.81 6.10 -8.68
CA GLY A 148 -5.31 4.73 -8.74
C GLY A 148 -6.73 4.64 -9.30
N HIS A 149 -7.61 5.59 -8.96
CA HIS A 149 -8.96 5.66 -9.54
C HIS A 149 -8.93 5.95 -11.04
N ALA A 150 -8.08 6.89 -11.49
CA ALA A 150 -7.92 7.19 -12.90
C ALA A 150 -7.39 5.98 -13.69
N ILE A 151 -6.44 5.22 -13.12
CA ILE A 151 -5.92 3.99 -13.74
C ILE A 151 -7.02 2.94 -13.85
N ALA A 152 -7.81 2.72 -12.78
CA ALA A 152 -8.92 1.78 -12.80
C ALA A 152 -9.96 2.15 -13.88
N ALA A 153 -10.29 3.44 -14.01
CA ALA A 153 -11.18 3.95 -15.04
C ALA A 153 -10.63 3.70 -16.46
N ALA A 154 -9.36 4.03 -16.71
CA ALA A 154 -8.72 3.85 -18.00
C ALA A 154 -8.64 2.38 -18.43
N LEU A 155 -8.34 1.47 -17.51
CA LEU A 155 -8.33 0.02 -17.77
C LEU A 155 -9.73 -0.52 -18.10
N ALA A 156 -10.77 -0.06 -17.38
CA ALA A 156 -12.15 -0.42 -17.67
C ALA A 156 -12.61 0.12 -19.03
N ALA A 157 -12.19 1.32 -19.42
CA ALA A 157 -12.46 1.90 -20.74
C ALA A 157 -11.83 1.09 -21.89
N LEU A 158 -10.74 0.37 -21.63
CA LEU A 158 -10.15 -0.60 -22.56
C LEU A 158 -10.81 -1.99 -22.50
N GLY A 159 -11.87 -2.17 -21.72
CA GLY A 159 -12.66 -3.41 -21.66
C GLY A 159 -12.16 -4.45 -20.66
N ALA A 160 -11.22 -4.09 -19.77
CA ALA A 160 -10.83 -4.98 -18.68
C ALA A 160 -11.97 -5.14 -17.67
N ARG A 161 -12.11 -6.35 -17.10
CA ARG A 161 -12.76 -6.50 -15.80
C ARG A 161 -11.80 -5.93 -14.75
N VAL A 162 -12.20 -4.89 -14.02
CA VAL A 162 -11.33 -4.26 -13.01
C VAL A 162 -11.87 -4.48 -11.61
N THR A 163 -11.02 -4.97 -10.71
CA THR A 163 -11.26 -4.95 -9.26
C THR A 163 -10.44 -3.82 -8.64
N LEU A 164 -11.10 -2.81 -8.07
CA LEU A 164 -10.45 -1.69 -7.40
C LEU A 164 -10.54 -1.85 -5.89
N VAL A 165 -9.43 -2.18 -5.23
CA VAL A 165 -9.34 -2.18 -3.77
C VAL A 165 -8.96 -0.77 -3.32
N SER A 166 -9.92 -0.05 -2.75
CA SER A 166 -9.73 1.36 -2.39
C SER A 166 -9.70 1.54 -0.89
N GLY A 167 -8.64 2.17 -0.41
CA GLY A 167 -8.61 2.80 0.90
C GLY A 167 -9.54 4.02 1.00
N PRO A 168 -9.62 4.69 2.17
CA PRO A 168 -10.59 5.76 2.40
C PRO A 168 -10.34 7.00 1.51
N VAL A 169 -11.30 7.31 0.64
CA VAL A 169 -11.27 8.48 -0.26
C VAL A 169 -12.68 9.07 -0.43
N THR A 170 -12.77 10.28 -0.96
CA THR A 170 -14.04 10.95 -1.29
C THR A 170 -14.34 10.96 -2.80
N LEU A 171 -13.66 10.10 -3.57
CA LEU A 171 -13.83 10.02 -5.02
C LEU A 171 -15.06 9.18 -5.37
N ALA A 172 -15.69 9.48 -6.49
CA ALA A 172 -16.74 8.63 -7.03
C ALA A 172 -16.16 7.33 -7.58
N ASP A 173 -16.92 6.24 -7.46
CA ASP A 173 -16.56 4.95 -8.04
C ASP A 173 -16.50 5.05 -9.58
N PRO A 174 -15.42 4.60 -10.22
CA PRO A 174 -15.33 4.65 -11.68
C PRO A 174 -16.36 3.74 -12.34
N ALA A 175 -16.95 4.18 -13.45
CA ALA A 175 -17.92 3.39 -14.19
C ALA A 175 -17.33 2.06 -14.67
N GLY A 176 -18.08 0.97 -14.51
CA GLY A 176 -17.66 -0.37 -14.94
C GLY A 176 -16.59 -1.05 -14.07
N VAL A 177 -16.22 -0.46 -12.92
CA VAL A 177 -15.23 -1.01 -12.00
C VAL A 177 -15.90 -1.65 -10.78
N ALA A 178 -15.43 -2.83 -10.36
CA ALA A 178 -15.87 -3.46 -9.12
C ALA A 178 -15.04 -2.93 -7.93
N VAL A 179 -15.58 -1.95 -7.20
CA VAL A 179 -14.90 -1.31 -6.06
C VAL A 179 -15.06 -2.13 -4.78
N ARG A 180 -13.95 -2.28 -4.04
CA ARG A 180 -13.84 -2.97 -2.74
C ARG A 180 -13.25 -1.99 -1.73
N PRO A 181 -14.09 -1.29 -0.93
CA PRO A 181 -13.59 -0.39 0.09
C PRO A 181 -12.93 -1.17 1.23
N VAL A 182 -11.80 -0.65 1.70
CA VAL A 182 -11.02 -1.15 2.84
C VAL A 182 -10.52 0.04 3.66
N GLU A 183 -10.12 -0.19 4.90
CA GLU A 183 -9.56 0.86 5.74
C GLU A 183 -8.07 0.62 6.00
N THR A 184 -7.70 -0.60 6.40
CA THR A 184 -6.33 -0.92 6.84
C THR A 184 -5.49 -1.61 5.76
N ALA A 185 -4.17 -1.58 5.91
CA ALA A 185 -3.25 -2.34 5.05
C ALA A 185 -3.52 -3.84 5.03
N ARG A 186 -3.95 -4.42 6.17
CA ARG A 186 -4.28 -5.85 6.28
C ARG A 186 -5.56 -6.20 5.53
N GLU A 187 -6.59 -5.37 5.63
CA GLU A 187 -7.82 -5.53 4.85
C GLU A 187 -7.55 -5.36 3.36
N MET A 188 -6.71 -4.38 3.00
CA MET A 188 -6.29 -4.19 1.62
C MET A 188 -5.57 -5.41 1.06
N LEU A 189 -4.65 -6.02 1.82
CA LEU A 189 -4.00 -7.27 1.42
C LEU A 189 -5.03 -8.39 1.22
N ALA A 190 -5.90 -8.63 2.20
CA ALA A 190 -6.89 -9.69 2.12
C ALA A 190 -7.84 -9.52 0.92
N ALA A 191 -8.25 -8.29 0.61
CA ALA A 191 -9.06 -7.98 -0.55
C ALA A 191 -8.30 -8.19 -1.88
N CYS A 192 -6.99 -7.90 -1.91
CA CYS A 192 -6.14 -8.19 -3.07
C CYS A 192 -6.00 -9.70 -3.30
N GLU A 193 -5.77 -10.48 -2.26
CA GLU A 193 -5.67 -11.95 -2.34
C GLU A 193 -7.00 -12.57 -2.80
N ALA A 194 -8.13 -12.09 -2.27
CA ALA A 194 -9.46 -12.55 -2.66
C ALA A 194 -9.83 -12.19 -4.11
N ALA A 195 -9.17 -11.21 -4.72
CA ALA A 195 -9.38 -10.83 -6.12
C ALA A 195 -8.61 -11.73 -7.10
N LEU A 196 -7.62 -12.50 -6.65
CA LEU A 196 -6.85 -13.38 -7.53
C LEU A 196 -7.68 -14.59 -8.02
N PRO A 197 -7.39 -15.13 -9.21
CA PRO A 197 -6.33 -14.73 -10.15
C PRO A 197 -6.66 -13.47 -10.96
N ALA A 198 -5.62 -12.75 -11.37
CA ALA A 198 -5.69 -11.59 -12.26
C ALA A 198 -4.60 -11.67 -13.33
N ASP A 199 -4.85 -11.10 -14.51
CA ASP A 199 -3.85 -11.00 -15.58
C ASP A 199 -2.79 -9.94 -15.24
N ALA A 200 -3.21 -8.82 -14.64
CA ALA A 200 -2.32 -7.79 -14.14
C ALA A 200 -2.76 -7.24 -12.77
N ALA A 201 -1.82 -6.65 -12.03
CA ALA A 201 -2.08 -5.91 -10.80
C ALA A 201 -1.28 -4.60 -10.72
N VAL A 202 -1.96 -3.51 -10.35
CA VAL A 202 -1.40 -2.17 -10.19
C VAL A 202 -1.49 -1.72 -8.73
N PHE A 203 -0.34 -1.51 -8.09
CA PHE A 203 -0.24 -1.13 -6.69
C PHE A 203 0.01 0.37 -6.52
N ALA A 204 -1.06 1.16 -6.65
CA ALA A 204 -1.03 2.63 -6.57
C ALA A 204 -1.53 3.21 -5.22
N ALA A 205 -1.96 2.37 -4.28
CA ALA A 205 -2.31 2.81 -2.94
C ALA A 205 -1.10 3.31 -2.14
N ALA A 206 -1.32 4.30 -1.28
CA ALA A 206 -0.34 4.76 -0.29
C ALA A 206 -0.55 4.01 1.02
N VAL A 207 -0.03 2.79 1.06
CA VAL A 207 -0.11 1.90 2.22
C VAL A 207 0.83 2.40 3.33
N ALA A 208 0.35 2.49 4.56
CA ALA A 208 1.17 2.84 5.70
C ALA A 208 2.16 1.69 6.02
N ASP A 209 3.44 2.00 6.12
CA ASP A 209 4.51 1.01 6.39
C ASP A 209 4.43 0.40 7.80
N TRP A 210 3.84 1.15 8.75
CA TRP A 210 3.64 0.72 10.13
C TRP A 210 2.21 0.91 10.58
N ARG A 211 1.81 0.13 11.59
CA ARG A 211 0.56 0.26 12.34
C ARG A 211 0.83 0.18 13.85
N PRO A 212 -0.13 0.58 14.69
CA PRO A 212 -0.06 0.31 16.13
C PRO A 212 0.05 -1.18 16.42
N ALA A 213 0.89 -1.53 17.40
CA ALA A 213 0.97 -2.89 17.93
C ALA A 213 -0.35 -3.34 18.54
N GLU A 214 -1.02 -2.41 19.23
CA GLU A 214 -2.33 -2.58 19.86
C GLU A 214 -3.24 -1.41 19.49
N VAL A 215 -4.51 -1.71 19.26
CA VAL A 215 -5.55 -0.69 18.99
C VAL A 215 -6.38 -0.53 20.25
N ALA A 216 -6.47 0.69 20.77
CA ALA A 216 -7.26 0.94 21.98
C ALA A 216 -8.76 0.82 21.66
N GLY A 217 -9.51 0.09 22.49
CA GLY A 217 -10.98 -0.04 22.32
C GLY A 217 -11.76 1.22 22.70
N GLN A 218 -11.09 2.24 23.25
CA GLN A 218 -11.68 3.52 23.65
C GLN A 218 -10.74 4.67 23.27
N LYS A 219 -11.30 5.86 23.08
CA LYS A 219 -10.53 7.07 22.80
C LYS A 219 -9.44 7.28 23.86
N MET A 220 -8.19 7.34 23.43
CA MET A 220 -7.08 7.56 24.35
C MET A 220 -7.18 8.96 24.98
N LYS A 221 -7.13 9.01 26.30
CA LYS A 221 -7.20 10.24 27.09
C LYS A 221 -5.82 10.88 27.20
N LYS A 222 -5.78 12.21 27.29
CA LYS A 222 -4.56 12.94 27.63
C LYS A 222 -4.21 12.62 29.09
N PRO A 223 -3.01 12.10 29.40
CA PRO A 223 -2.61 11.89 30.79
C PRO A 223 -2.40 13.23 31.50
N ALA A 224 -2.52 13.22 32.82
CA ALA A 224 -2.57 14.44 33.64
C ALA A 224 -1.24 15.20 33.73
N ASP A 225 -0.14 14.52 33.42
CA ASP A 225 1.23 15.05 33.38
C ASP A 225 1.63 15.58 31.99
N ASP A 226 0.69 15.62 31.04
CA ASP A 226 0.90 16.03 29.65
C ASP A 226 1.94 15.20 28.87
N ALA A 227 2.45 14.10 29.44
CA ALA A 227 3.37 13.20 28.76
C ALA A 227 2.65 12.43 27.64
N ALA A 228 3.17 12.45 26.41
CA ALA A 228 2.63 11.59 25.37
C ALA A 228 2.99 10.13 25.69
N PRO A 229 2.01 9.21 25.85
CA PRO A 229 2.32 7.81 26.07
C PRO A 229 3.08 7.27 24.85
N PRO A 230 4.15 6.48 25.05
CA PRO A 230 4.85 5.86 23.93
C PRO A 230 3.91 4.95 23.16
N MET A 231 4.00 4.99 21.82
CA MET A 231 3.20 4.17 20.93
C MET A 231 4.08 3.15 20.24
N ALA A 232 3.89 1.87 20.59
CA ALA A 232 4.58 0.78 19.92
C ALA A 232 4.01 0.61 18.50
N LEU A 233 4.89 0.65 17.50
CA LEU A 233 4.55 0.41 16.10
C LEU A 233 5.11 -0.94 15.65
N VAL A 234 4.38 -1.60 14.76
CA VAL A 234 4.78 -2.86 14.12
C VAL A 234 4.63 -2.71 12.60
N PRO A 235 5.48 -3.39 11.81
CA PRO A 235 5.44 -3.27 10.35
C PRO A 235 4.13 -3.85 9.79
N ASN A 236 3.61 -3.18 8.77
CA ASN A 236 2.51 -3.67 7.95
C ASN A 236 2.97 -4.67 6.89
N PRO A 237 2.06 -5.52 6.38
CA PRO A 237 2.40 -6.41 5.30
C PRO A 237 2.70 -5.62 4.03
N ASP A 238 3.74 -6.05 3.32
CA ASP A 238 4.14 -5.47 2.04
C ASP A 238 3.27 -6.05 0.90
N ILE A 239 2.17 -5.38 0.58
CA ILE A 239 1.17 -5.90 -0.36
C ILE A 239 1.79 -6.18 -1.74
N LEU A 240 2.55 -5.22 -2.28
CA LEU A 240 3.23 -5.39 -3.57
C LEU A 240 4.13 -6.62 -3.56
N ALA A 241 5.02 -6.74 -2.56
CA ALA A 241 5.96 -7.84 -2.50
C ALA A 241 5.30 -9.19 -2.20
N THR A 242 4.19 -9.19 -1.46
CA THR A 242 3.39 -10.39 -1.18
C THR A 242 2.75 -10.90 -2.47
N LEU A 243 2.09 -10.02 -3.23
CA LEU A 243 1.41 -10.40 -4.46
C LEU A 243 2.38 -10.73 -5.60
N SER A 244 3.56 -10.08 -5.64
CA SER A 244 4.67 -10.43 -6.55
C SER A 244 5.21 -11.86 -6.36
N ARG A 245 5.00 -12.48 -5.18
CA ARG A 245 5.51 -13.81 -4.84
C ARG A 245 4.39 -14.82 -4.57
N HIS A 246 3.14 -14.43 -4.80
CA HIS A 246 1.98 -15.25 -4.50
C HIS A 246 1.90 -16.47 -5.44
N PRO A 247 1.40 -17.65 -5.02
CA PRO A 247 1.24 -18.81 -5.90
C PRO A 247 0.37 -18.55 -7.15
N MET A 248 -0.58 -17.61 -7.02
CA MET A 248 -1.42 -17.10 -8.12
C MET A 248 -0.99 -15.70 -8.56
N ARG A 249 0.32 -15.41 -8.55
CA ARG A 249 0.89 -14.12 -8.97
C ARG A 249 0.30 -13.70 -10.33
N PRO A 250 -0.16 -12.45 -10.49
CA PRO A 250 -0.52 -11.92 -11.79
C PRO A 250 0.60 -12.03 -12.82
N GLY A 251 0.24 -12.14 -14.10
CA GLY A 251 1.22 -12.17 -15.19
C GLY A 251 2.05 -10.88 -15.26
N LEU A 252 1.42 -9.74 -14.92
CA LEU A 252 2.06 -8.43 -14.85
C LEU A 252 1.79 -7.75 -13.49
N VAL A 253 2.85 -7.42 -12.75
CA VAL A 253 2.78 -6.77 -11.44
C VAL A 253 3.48 -5.41 -11.49
N ILE A 254 2.74 -4.35 -11.17
CA ILE A 254 3.18 -2.97 -11.33
C ILE A 254 3.12 -2.26 -9.97
N GLY A 255 4.26 -1.76 -9.50
CA GLY A 255 4.32 -0.92 -8.29
C GLY A 255 4.39 0.57 -8.60
N PHE A 256 4.12 1.41 -7.60
CA PHE A 256 4.36 2.84 -7.65
C PHE A 256 5.49 3.25 -6.70
N ALA A 257 6.23 4.27 -7.08
CA ALA A 257 7.21 4.96 -6.22
C ALA A 257 7.00 6.47 -6.31
N ALA A 258 7.23 7.16 -5.20
CA ALA A 258 7.28 8.61 -5.14
C ALA A 258 8.62 8.94 -4.50
N GLU A 259 9.51 9.57 -5.27
CA GLU A 259 10.87 9.87 -4.86
C GLU A 259 11.13 11.37 -5.09
N THR A 260 11.96 11.98 -4.26
CA THR A 260 12.36 13.39 -4.39
C THR A 260 13.72 13.56 -5.07
N GLU A 261 14.50 12.48 -5.16
CA GLU A 261 15.81 12.45 -5.79
C GLU A 261 16.11 11.05 -6.32
N ARG A 262 17.13 10.92 -7.18
CA ARG A 262 17.65 9.64 -7.71
C ARG A 262 16.53 8.66 -8.14
N VAL A 263 15.46 9.21 -8.72
CA VAL A 263 14.16 8.55 -8.93
C VAL A 263 14.29 7.19 -9.64
N VAL A 264 15.04 7.14 -10.74
CA VAL A 264 15.25 5.93 -11.54
C VAL A 264 16.05 4.86 -10.78
N GLU A 265 17.04 5.27 -9.99
CA GLU A 265 17.87 4.34 -9.21
C GLU A 265 17.06 3.68 -8.09
N HIS A 266 16.34 4.48 -7.30
CA HIS A 266 15.45 3.96 -6.26
C HIS A 266 14.34 3.08 -6.84
N ALA A 267 13.80 3.45 -8.01
CA ALA A 267 12.83 2.63 -8.72
C ALA A 267 13.40 1.26 -9.12
N ARG A 268 14.63 1.20 -9.66
CA ARG A 268 15.31 -0.08 -9.99
C ARG A 268 15.56 -0.93 -8.76
N ALA A 269 16.03 -0.34 -7.66
CA ALA A 269 16.24 -1.04 -6.40
C ALA A 269 14.91 -1.59 -5.85
N LYS A 270 13.84 -0.80 -5.91
CA LYS A 270 12.49 -1.21 -5.50
C LYS A 270 11.96 -2.36 -6.36
N LEU A 271 12.12 -2.29 -7.67
CA LEU A 271 11.72 -3.34 -8.61
C LEU A 271 12.35 -4.68 -8.22
N ALA A 272 13.67 -4.72 -8.02
CA ALA A 272 14.38 -5.93 -7.60
C ALA A 272 13.94 -6.44 -6.22
N ARG A 273 13.88 -5.54 -5.23
CA ARG A 273 13.50 -5.89 -3.85
C ARG A 273 12.07 -6.40 -3.72
N LYS A 274 11.14 -5.84 -4.50
CA LYS A 274 9.70 -6.18 -4.45
C LYS A 274 9.33 -7.33 -5.38
N GLY A 275 10.16 -7.65 -6.38
CA GLY A 275 9.90 -8.72 -7.35
C GLY A 275 8.75 -8.43 -8.32
N CYS A 276 8.42 -7.15 -8.51
CA CYS A 276 7.44 -6.71 -9.49
C CYS A 276 8.09 -6.50 -10.86
N ASP A 277 7.26 -6.41 -11.89
CA ASP A 277 7.73 -6.30 -13.28
C ASP A 277 8.06 -4.86 -13.63
N TRP A 278 7.20 -3.91 -13.22
CA TRP A 278 7.38 -2.48 -13.47
C TRP A 278 7.26 -1.64 -12.20
N ILE A 279 7.93 -0.50 -12.20
CA ILE A 279 7.72 0.59 -11.24
C ILE A 279 7.35 1.86 -12.01
N VAL A 280 6.20 2.44 -11.67
CA VAL A 280 5.80 3.79 -12.06
C VAL A 280 6.37 4.75 -11.02
N ALA A 281 7.48 5.41 -11.33
CA ALA A 281 8.18 6.28 -10.40
C ALA A 281 7.84 7.75 -10.70
N ASN A 282 7.26 8.43 -9.72
CA ASN A 282 6.94 9.85 -9.80
C ASN A 282 8.03 10.66 -9.10
N ASP A 283 8.50 11.71 -9.76
CA ASP A 283 9.26 12.77 -9.11
C ASP A 283 8.29 13.70 -8.38
N VAL A 284 8.39 13.77 -7.05
CA VAL A 284 7.55 14.64 -6.20
C VAL A 284 8.34 15.84 -5.63
N SER A 285 9.52 16.14 -6.19
CA SER A 285 10.24 17.37 -5.88
C SER A 285 9.46 18.58 -6.43
N GLY A 286 8.87 19.38 -5.53
CA GLY A 286 8.17 20.63 -5.88
C GLY A 286 6.64 20.58 -5.88
N ASP A 287 6.00 19.41 -5.87
CA ASP A 287 4.55 19.24 -5.70
C ASP A 287 4.26 18.19 -4.60
N VAL A 288 3.43 18.54 -3.62
CA VAL A 288 3.01 17.61 -2.56
C VAL A 288 2.21 16.46 -3.19
N MET A 289 2.38 15.24 -2.66
CA MET A 289 1.56 14.05 -2.96
C MET A 289 0.09 14.42 -3.17
N GLY A 290 -0.34 14.52 -4.45
CA GLY A 290 -1.66 15.05 -4.80
C GLY A 290 -1.72 16.11 -5.91
N GLY A 291 -0.59 16.70 -6.33
CA GLY A 291 -0.50 17.70 -7.41
C GLY A 291 -1.16 17.31 -8.74
N ALA A 292 -1.64 18.25 -9.55
CA ALA A 292 -2.48 17.95 -10.73
C ALA A 292 -1.75 17.16 -11.84
N GLU A 293 -0.42 17.31 -11.90
CA GLU A 293 0.43 16.73 -12.93
C GLU A 293 1.61 15.99 -12.30
N ASN A 294 2.12 14.97 -12.99
CA ASN A 294 3.27 14.18 -12.55
C ASN A 294 4.31 14.09 -13.67
N SER A 295 5.60 14.23 -13.35
CA SER A 295 6.69 13.67 -14.14
C SER A 295 6.84 12.20 -13.76
N VAL A 296 6.84 11.30 -14.74
CA VAL A 296 6.77 9.85 -14.49
C VAL A 296 7.85 9.12 -15.27
N HIS A 297 8.56 8.23 -14.60
CA HIS A 297 9.44 7.25 -15.23
C HIS A 297 8.80 5.87 -15.09
N LEU A 298 8.49 5.22 -16.21
CA LEU A 298 8.12 3.82 -16.21
C LEU A 298 9.40 2.98 -16.29
N VAL A 299 9.76 2.36 -15.18
CA VAL A 299 10.99 1.58 -15.02
C VAL A 299 10.66 0.09 -15.10
N THR A 300 11.37 -0.63 -15.97
CA THR A 300 11.32 -2.09 -16.10
C THR A 300 12.72 -2.67 -15.82
N SER A 301 12.84 -4.01 -15.83
CA SER A 301 14.16 -4.66 -15.71
C SER A 301 15.11 -4.33 -16.87
N TYR A 302 14.58 -4.01 -18.06
CA TYR A 302 15.37 -3.81 -19.28
C TYR A 302 15.30 -2.40 -19.87
N SER A 303 14.39 -1.53 -19.42
CA SER A 303 14.19 -0.19 -19.98
C SER A 303 13.73 0.83 -18.95
N VAL A 304 13.92 2.10 -19.29
CA VAL A 304 13.28 3.24 -18.63
C VAL A 304 12.59 4.03 -19.73
N GLU A 305 11.31 4.34 -19.53
CA GLU A 305 10.53 5.17 -20.41
C GLU A 305 10.17 6.46 -19.68
N ASP A 306 10.65 7.59 -20.18
CA ASP A 306 10.42 8.91 -19.59
C ASP A 306 9.13 9.51 -20.14
N TRP A 307 8.19 9.82 -19.25
CA TRP A 307 6.98 10.53 -19.60
C TRP A 307 7.11 12.00 -19.17
N PRO A 308 6.73 12.95 -20.04
CA PRO A 308 6.75 14.36 -19.67
C PRO A 308 5.80 14.62 -18.50
N ARG A 309 5.83 15.85 -17.96
CA ARG A 309 4.83 16.28 -16.98
C ARG A 309 3.45 16.20 -17.60
N LEU A 310 2.60 15.31 -17.07
CA LEU A 310 1.28 15.01 -17.61
C LEU A 310 0.21 15.05 -16.52
N PRO A 311 -1.03 15.41 -16.85
CA PRO A 311 -2.16 15.23 -15.96
C PRO A 311 -2.32 13.77 -15.53
N LYS A 312 -2.83 13.53 -14.32
CA LYS A 312 -3.05 12.15 -13.80
C LYS A 312 -3.86 11.23 -14.73
N ALA A 313 -4.87 11.79 -15.41
CA ALA A 313 -5.71 11.04 -16.35
C ALA A 313 -4.91 10.57 -17.57
N GLU A 314 -3.99 11.40 -18.05
CA GLU A 314 -3.12 11.10 -19.19
C GLU A 314 -2.04 10.08 -18.81
N VAL A 315 -1.48 10.16 -17.60
CA VAL A 315 -0.62 9.10 -17.02
C VAL A 315 -1.37 7.77 -16.93
N ALA A 316 -2.64 7.80 -16.50
CA ALA A 316 -3.48 6.61 -16.39
C ALA A 316 -3.79 5.99 -17.77
N ALA A 317 -4.15 6.81 -18.75
CA ALA A 317 -4.37 6.40 -20.13
C ALA A 317 -3.13 5.72 -20.71
N ARG A 318 -1.96 6.37 -20.63
CA ARG A 318 -0.70 5.81 -21.12
C ARG A 318 -0.33 4.51 -20.43
N LEU A 319 -0.49 4.42 -19.10
CA LEU A 319 -0.22 3.18 -18.38
C LEU A 319 -1.16 2.06 -18.83
N ALA A 320 -2.46 2.34 -19.01
CA ALA A 320 -3.43 1.37 -19.49
C ALA A 320 -3.09 0.86 -20.90
N ASP A 321 -2.67 1.76 -21.79
CA ASP A 321 -2.22 1.42 -23.15
C ASP A 321 -1.01 0.46 -23.10
N ARG A 322 0.01 0.76 -22.28
CA ARG A 322 1.20 -0.11 -22.12
C ARG A 322 0.86 -1.47 -21.53
N ILE A 323 -0.08 -1.52 -20.56
CA ILE A 323 -0.59 -2.77 -20.02
C ILE A 323 -1.28 -3.60 -21.12
N ALA A 324 -2.11 -2.96 -21.96
CA ALA A 324 -2.81 -3.65 -23.05
C ALA A 324 -1.84 -4.23 -24.09
N GLU A 325 -0.84 -3.45 -24.49
CA GLU A 325 0.23 -3.92 -25.38
C GLU A 325 0.95 -5.15 -24.80
N THR A 326 1.23 -5.13 -23.51
CA THR A 326 1.97 -6.21 -22.83
C THR A 326 1.15 -7.48 -22.65
N LEU A 327 -0.14 -7.36 -22.35
CA LEU A 327 -1.03 -8.53 -22.16
C LEU A 327 -1.52 -9.17 -23.47
N HIS A 328 -1.21 -8.53 -24.60
CA HIS A 328 -1.50 -9.00 -25.96
C HIS A 328 -0.26 -9.50 -26.74
N ALA A 329 0.94 -9.24 -26.24
CA ALA A 329 2.19 -9.78 -26.76
C ALA A 329 2.37 -11.27 -26.37
#